data_AF-A0A8T5EKH7-F1
#
_entry.id   AF-A0A8T5EKH7-F1
#
_cell.length_a   1.000
_cell.length_b   1.000
_cell.length_c   1.000
_cell.angle_alpha   90.00
_cell.angle_beta   90.00
_cell.angle_gamma   90.00
#
_symmetry.space_group_name_H-M   'P 1'
#
loop_
_entity.id
_entity.type
_entity.pdbx_description
1 polymer ?
#
loop_
_entity_poly.entity_id
_entity_poly.type
_entity_poly.pdbx_seq_one_letter_code
_entity_poly.pdbx_strand_id
1 'polypeptide(L)' 'WISKVGNKSCTWQYRFHNQNKELLWSSEQVTVCVSMINMDSQIIPDELRKGLEACTDE' A
#
# COMPACT_ATOMS: atom_id res chain seq x y z
N TRP A 1 5.49 3.27 3.51
CA TRP A 1 5.45 3.69 2.09
C TRP A 1 4.83 2.59 1.25
N ILE A 2 4.55 2.85 -0.03
CA ILE A 2 4.08 1.83 -0.98
C ILE A 2 5.28 1.37 -1.81
N SER A 3 5.62 0.08 -1.70
CA SER A 3 6.75 -0.52 -2.43
C SER A 3 6.37 -1.01 -3.83
N LYS A 4 5.07 -1.24 -4.07
CA LYS A 4 4.56 -1.72 -5.36
C LYS A 4 3.11 -1.30 -5.56
N VAL A 5 2.80 -0.77 -6.74
CA VAL A 5 1.43 -0.56 -7.21
C VAL A 5 1.20 -1.48 -8.41
N GLY A 6 0.51 -2.60 -8.18
CA GLY A 6 0.08 -3.52 -9.23
C GLY A 6 -1.16 -3.02 -9.97
N ASN A 7 -1.73 -3.85 -10.84
CA ASN A 7 -2.94 -3.47 -11.57
C ASN A 7 -4.18 -3.43 -10.65
N LYS A 8 -4.32 -4.42 -9.77
CA LYS A 8 -5.46 -4.59 -8.86
C LYS A 8 -5.09 -4.58 -7.38
N SER A 9 -3.84 -4.34 -7.03
CA SER A 9 -3.37 -4.36 -5.65
C SER A 9 -2.20 -3.42 -5.42
N CYS A 10 -1.93 -3.08 -4.17
CA CYS A 10 -0.72 -2.38 -3.76
C CYS A 10 -0.08 -3.09 -2.56
N THR A 11 1.24 -2.91 -2.43
CA THR A 11 2.04 -3.47 -1.35
C THR A 11 2.60 -2.37 -0.47
N TRP A 12 2.12 -2.30 0.76
CA TRP A 12 2.54 -1.38 1.81
C TRP A 12 3.73 -1.95 2.56
N GLN A 13 4.64 -1.06 2.93
CA GLN A 13 5.73 -1.34 3.84
C GLN A 13 5.59 -0.46 5.07
N TYR A 14 5.66 -1.10 6.23
CA TYR A 14 5.64 -0.45 7.52
C TYR A 14 6.94 -0.71 8.26
N ARG A 15 7.48 0.34 8.87
CA ARG A 15 8.56 0.27 9.84
C ARG A 15 8.16 1.11 11.05
N PHE A 16 8.21 0.49 12.22
CA PHE A 16 7.93 1.15 13.48
C PHE A 16 9.22 1.19 14.30
N HIS A 17 9.68 2.41 14.56
CA HIS A 17 10.86 2.67 15.37
C HIS A 17 10.44 3.25 16.72
N ASN A 18 11.19 2.94 17.78
CA ASN A 18 11.02 3.62 19.07
C ASN A 18 11.64 5.03 19.05
N GLN A 19 11.56 5.72 20.20
CA GLN A 19 12.10 7.09 20.36
C GLN A 19 13.62 7.15 20.17
N ASN A 20 14.33 6.03 20.31
CA ASN A 20 15.77 5.90 20.08
C ASN A 20 16.11 5.54 18.61
N LYS A 21 15.11 5.53 17.72
CA LYS A 21 15.21 5.10 16.32
C LYS A 21 15.56 3.61 16.14
N GLU A 22 15.36 2.79 17.15
CA GLU A 22 15.53 1.33 17.03
C GLU A 22 14.30 0.75 16.36
N LEU A 23 14.51 -0.07 15.32
CA LEU A 23 13.42 -0.76 14.63
C LEU A 23 12.84 -1.83 15.57
N LEU A 24 11.60 -1.63 15.99
CA LEU A 24 10.89 -2.59 16.84
C LEU A 24 10.02 -3.55 16.04
N TRP A 25 9.51 -3.09 14.90
CA TRP A 25 8.60 -3.88 14.09
C TRP A 25 8.62 -3.44 12.64
N SER A 26 8.46 -4.40 11.73
CA SER A 26 8.21 -4.13 10.32
C SER A 26 7.17 -5.10 9.76
N SER A 27 6.48 -4.69 8.70
CA SER A 27 5.50 -5.52 8.02
C SER A 27 5.35 -5.11 6.58
N GLU A 28 5.18 -6.13 5.76
CA GLU A 28 4.64 -6.01 4.41
C GLU A 28 3.15 -6.33 4.44
N GLN A 29 2.34 -5.53 3.76
CA GLN A 29 0.90 -5.79 3.62
C GLN A 29 0.47 -5.60 2.18
N VAL A 30 -0.34 -6.52 1.67
CA VAL A 30 -0.92 -6.44 0.33
C VAL A 30 -2.41 -6.16 0.43
N THR A 31 -2.87 -5.10 -0.24
CA THR A 31 -4.28 -4.75 -0.33
C THR A 31 -4.77 -4.88 -1.76
N VAL A 32 -5.93 -5.50 -1.97
CA VAL A 32 -6.54 -5.71 -3.29
C VAL A 32 -7.71 -4.74 -3.46
N CYS A 33 -7.81 -4.10 -4.63
CA CYS A 33 -8.94 -3.27 -5.02
C CYS A 33 -10.10 -4.18 -5.44
N VAL A 34 -11.26 -3.94 -4.83
CA VAL A 34 -12.48 -4.72 -5.05
C VAL A 34 -13.68 -3.81 -5.25
N SER A 35 -14.65 -4.31 -6.01
CA SER A 35 -15.98 -3.72 -6.14
C SER A 35 -16.71 -3.75 -4.80
N MET A 36 -17.30 -2.64 -4.38
CA MET A 36 -18.15 -2.64 -3.18
C MET A 36 -19.52 -3.27 -3.40
N ILE A 37 -19.92 -3.53 -4.65
CA ILE A 37 -21.22 -4.12 -4.99
C ILE A 37 -21.18 -5.64 -4.88
N ASN A 38 -20.10 -6.25 -5.39
CA ASN A 38 -20.01 -7.71 -5.52
C ASN A 38 -18.68 -8.30 -5.00
N MET A 39 -17.79 -7.47 -4.45
CA MET A 39 -16.48 -7.86 -3.91
C MET A 39 -15.50 -8.47 -4.93
N ASP A 40 -15.81 -8.39 -6.23
CA ASP A 40 -14.90 -8.85 -7.28
C ASP A 40 -13.68 -7.94 -7.39
N SER A 41 -12.53 -8.51 -7.71
CA SER A 41 -11.29 -7.77 -7.87
C SER A 41 -11.30 -6.87 -9.12
N GLN A 42 -11.01 -5.58 -8.92
CA GLN A 42 -11.05 -4.55 -9.96
C GLN A 42 -9.69 -3.87 -10.13
N ILE A 43 -9.50 -3.23 -11.29
CA ILE A 43 -8.33 -2.40 -11.56
C ILE A 43 -8.39 -1.18 -10.62
N ILE A 44 -7.24 -0.84 -10.04
CA ILE A 44 -7.10 0.40 -9.26
C ILE A 44 -7.40 1.58 -10.19
N PRO A 45 -8.42 2.41 -9.88
CA PRO A 45 -8.74 3.60 -10.67
C PRO A 45 -7.55 4.55 -10.82
N ASP A 46 -7.38 5.16 -11.99
CA ASP A 46 -6.23 6.02 -12.30
C ASP A 46 -6.06 7.18 -11.33
N GLU A 47 -7.17 7.77 -10.87
CA GLU A 47 -7.17 8.84 -9.88
C GLU A 47 -6.57 8.40 -8.53
N LEU A 48 -6.83 7.15 -8.11
CA LEU A 48 -6.21 6.59 -6.91
C LEU A 48 -4.77 6.14 -7.17
N ARG A 49 -4.51 5.55 -8.34
CA ARG A 49 -3.17 5.09 -8.75
C ARG A 49 -2.13 6.20 -8.62
N LYS A 50 -2.42 7.40 -9.13
CA LYS A 50 -1.51 8.55 -9.03
C LYS A 50 -1.09 8.83 -7.59
N GLY A 51 -2.05 8.81 -6.64
CA GLY A 51 -1.76 9.01 -5.23
C GLY A 51 -0.97 7.87 -4.59
N LEU A 52 -1.26 6.62 -4.96
CA LEU A 52 -0.53 5.45 -4.47
C LEU A 52 0.93 5.44 -4.98
N GLU A 53 1.14 5.77 -6.25
CA GLU A 53 2.48 5.82 -6.87
C GLU A 53 3.33 6.97 -6.33
N ALA A 54 2.70 8.06 -5.88
CA ALA A 54 3.39 9.16 -5.22
C ALA A 54 3.77 8.87 -3.75
N CYS A 55 3.28 7.78 -3.15
CA CYS A 55 3.56 7.43 -1.75
C CYS A 55 4.88 6.65 -1.61
N THR A 56 6.00 7.34 -1.78
CA THR A 56 7.34 6.76 -1.67
C THR A 56 7.84 6.76 -0.22
N ASP A 57 8.88 5.97 0.06
CA ASP A 57 9.70 6.15 1.26
C ASP A 57 10.49 7.45 1.09
N GLU A 58 10.80 8.16 2.18
CA GLU A 58 11.57 9.43 2.15
C GLU A 58 12.83 9.33 1.28
#